data_AF-A0A6L3Y2R9-F1
#
_entry.id   AF-A0A6L3Y2R9-F1
#
_cell.length_a   1.000
_cell.length_b   1.000
_cell.length_c   1.000
_cell.angle_alpha   90.00
_cell.angle_beta   90.00
_cell.angle_gamma   90.00
#
_symmetry.space_group_name_H-M   'P 1'
#
loop_
_entity.id
_entity.type
_entity.pdbx_description
1 polymer ?
#
loop_
_entity_poly.entity_id
_entity_poly.type
_entity_poly.pdbx_seq_one_letter_code
_entity_poly.pdbx_strand_id
1 'polypeptide(L)'
;DTHATPPGQRPMCIRDRDMSAGQLKRGDYQLIVKYGDFLAQQPELMKLAEQLGRSREARSVPKKDAPMETFRTLVREPSTVPEQVDGLQQSDDILRLLPTELSTLGMTELEYEFYRRLVEKQLITYRLHGEAWREKISQRPVVHQDFDEQPRGPFIVCVDTSGSMGGFNEQCAKAFCLALMRVALADRRRCYIMLFSSEVVGYELTSPQGLEQAIRFLSQRFRGGTDLASCFRSIIERMQGGDWYDADAVVISDFIAQRLPDDVVNKVKEMQRVHQHRFHAVAMSAHGKPGIMRIFDHIWRFDTGLRSRLLRRWRR
;
A
#
# COMPACT_ATOMS: atom_id res chain seq x y z
N ASP A 1 30.67 -83.74 24.85
CA ASP A 1 30.37 -82.55 25.65
C ASP A 1 31.25 -81.37 25.28
N THR A 2 30.64 -80.38 24.62
CA THR A 2 30.93 -78.93 24.59
C THR A 2 30.47 -78.37 23.23
N HIS A 3 29.19 -78.03 23.15
CA HIS A 3 28.63 -77.18 22.10
C HIS A 3 29.08 -75.73 22.35
N ALA A 4 29.79 -75.14 21.40
CA ALA A 4 30.05 -73.70 21.34
C ALA A 4 29.37 -73.13 20.08
N THR A 5 28.35 -72.30 20.33
CA THR A 5 27.48 -71.60 19.36
C THR A 5 28.14 -70.27 18.93
N PRO A 6 28.00 -69.82 17.67
CA PRO A 6 28.61 -68.56 17.20
C PRO A 6 27.91 -67.30 17.77
N PRO A 7 28.59 -66.15 17.85
CA PRO A 7 28.04 -64.94 18.45
C PRO A 7 26.99 -64.27 17.56
N GLY A 8 25.91 -63.84 18.20
CA GLY A 8 24.66 -63.43 17.60
C GLY A 8 24.67 -62.09 16.85
N GLN A 9 23.73 -62.04 15.92
CA GLN A 9 23.22 -60.86 15.23
C GLN A 9 22.80 -59.80 16.27
N ARG A 10 23.41 -58.63 16.21
CA ARG A 10 22.92 -57.44 16.92
C ARG A 10 21.63 -56.98 16.23
N PRO A 11 20.50 -56.80 16.93
CA PRO A 11 19.35 -56.15 16.34
C PRO A 11 19.71 -54.68 16.11
N MET A 12 19.57 -54.26 14.86
CA MET A 12 19.61 -52.88 14.44
C MET A 12 18.41 -52.18 15.12
N CYS A 13 18.64 -51.49 16.23
CA CYS A 13 17.64 -50.59 16.81
C CYS A 13 17.38 -49.48 15.78
N ILE A 14 16.34 -49.68 14.97
CA ILE A 14 15.62 -48.61 14.32
C ILE A 14 15.16 -47.71 15.46
N ARG A 15 15.88 -46.60 15.67
CA ARG A 15 15.47 -45.57 16.62
C ARG A 15 14.09 -45.11 16.16
N ASP A 16 13.11 -45.44 16.98
CA ASP A 16 11.73 -45.03 16.82
C ASP A 16 11.69 -43.53 16.54
N ARG A 17 11.16 -43.25 15.36
CA ARG A 17 10.89 -41.93 14.82
C ARG A 17 9.98 -41.23 15.81
N ASP A 18 10.44 -40.09 16.29
CA ASP A 18 9.68 -39.12 17.09
C ASP A 18 8.30 -38.87 16.48
N MET A 19 7.28 -39.57 16.98
CA MET A 19 5.87 -39.41 16.60
C MET A 19 5.22 -38.43 17.58
N SER A 20 5.76 -37.22 17.62
CA SER A 20 5.13 -36.04 18.23
C SER A 20 4.48 -35.17 17.16
N ALA A 21 3.85 -35.79 16.16
CA ALA A 21 2.81 -35.14 15.37
C ALA A 21 1.58 -35.01 16.28
N GLY A 22 1.39 -33.83 16.86
CA GLY A 22 0.26 -33.53 17.74
C GLY A 22 -1.04 -33.88 17.04
N GLN A 23 -1.72 -34.93 17.51
CA GLN A 23 -3.07 -35.25 17.05
C GLN A 23 -3.97 -34.07 17.45
N LEU A 24 -4.37 -33.29 16.43
CA LEU A 24 -5.29 -32.16 16.56
C LEU A 24 -6.52 -32.60 17.34
N LYS A 25 -6.71 -32.08 18.55
CA LYS A 25 -7.84 -32.46 19.40
C LYS A 25 -9.10 -31.79 18.87
N ARG A 26 -10.26 -32.41 19.07
CA ARG A 26 -11.56 -31.89 18.60
C ARG A 26 -11.86 -30.46 19.09
N GLY A 27 -11.32 -30.05 20.24
CA GLY A 27 -11.42 -28.69 20.77
C GLY A 27 -10.61 -27.64 19.99
N ASP A 28 -9.56 -28.06 19.28
CA ASP A 28 -8.69 -27.16 18.53
C ASP A 28 -9.38 -26.60 17.28
N TYR A 29 -10.16 -27.44 16.59
CA TYR A 29 -10.98 -27.03 15.46
C TYR A 29 -12.10 -26.06 15.85
N GLN A 30 -12.62 -26.15 17.08
CA GLN A 30 -13.68 -25.25 17.55
C GLN A 30 -13.21 -23.79 17.61
N LEU A 31 -11.92 -23.55 17.88
CA LEU A 31 -11.37 -22.20 17.88
C LEU A 31 -11.36 -21.59 16.49
N ILE A 32 -10.92 -22.35 15.48
CA ILE A 32 -10.93 -21.91 14.08
C ILE A 32 -12.35 -21.58 13.63
N VAL A 33 -13.32 -22.46 13.92
CA VAL A 33 -14.74 -22.23 13.58
C VAL A 33 -15.26 -20.98 14.29
N LYS A 34 -15.02 -20.84 15.60
CA LYS A 34 -15.45 -19.67 16.38
C LYS A 34 -14.94 -18.35 15.82
N TYR A 35 -13.65 -18.29 15.47
CA TYR A 35 -13.06 -17.07 14.89
C TYR A 35 -13.48 -16.88 13.42
N GLY A 36 -13.76 -17.96 12.68
CA GLY A 36 -14.36 -17.92 11.35
C GLY A 36 -15.78 -17.32 11.37
N ASP A 37 -16.64 -17.77 12.29
CA ASP A 37 -17.99 -17.24 12.48
C ASP A 37 -17.96 -15.76 12.90
N PHE A 38 -17.00 -15.40 13.76
CA PHE A 38 -16.78 -14.00 14.14
C PHE A 38 -16.30 -13.14 12.95
N LEU A 39 -15.45 -13.68 12.09
CA LEU A 39 -14.98 -13.00 10.88
C LEU A 39 -16.14 -12.79 9.90
N ALA A 40 -17.00 -13.80 9.69
CA ALA A 40 -18.19 -13.70 8.83
C ALA A 40 -19.14 -12.59 9.29
N GLN A 41 -19.18 -12.35 10.60
CA GLN A 41 -19.93 -11.28 11.23
C GLN A 41 -19.34 -9.87 11.01
N GLN A 42 -18.10 -9.74 10.54
CA GLN A 42 -17.40 -8.45 10.39
C GLN A 42 -16.92 -8.25 8.94
N PRO A 43 -17.81 -7.84 8.01
CA PRO A 43 -17.46 -7.71 6.59
C PRO A 43 -16.39 -6.63 6.34
N GLU A 44 -16.31 -5.60 7.18
CA GLU A 44 -15.25 -4.59 7.11
C GLU A 44 -13.86 -5.20 7.35
N LEU A 45 -13.75 -6.13 8.31
CA LEU A 45 -12.49 -6.79 8.63
C LEU A 45 -12.05 -7.72 7.49
N MET A 46 -13.00 -8.40 6.85
CA MET A 46 -12.75 -9.23 5.67
C MET A 46 -12.30 -8.39 4.46
N LYS A 47 -12.97 -7.27 4.20
CA LYS A 47 -12.57 -6.32 3.14
C LYS A 47 -11.15 -5.77 3.37
N LEU A 48 -10.80 -5.44 4.61
CA LEU A 48 -9.45 -5.01 4.94
C LEU A 48 -8.41 -6.10 4.67
N ALA A 49 -8.72 -7.35 5.01
CA ALA A 49 -7.80 -8.48 4.76
C ALA A 49 -7.62 -8.73 3.25
N GLU A 50 -8.70 -8.65 2.46
CA GLU A 50 -8.64 -8.76 1.01
C GLU A 50 -7.87 -7.61 0.37
N GLN A 51 -8.11 -6.37 0.80
CA GLN A 51 -7.39 -5.19 0.33
C GLN A 51 -5.90 -5.28 0.67
N LEU A 52 -5.55 -5.75 1.88
CA LEU A 52 -4.18 -5.95 2.27
C LEU A 52 -3.52 -7.10 1.48
N GLY A 53 -4.25 -8.17 1.21
CA GLY A 53 -3.77 -9.27 0.36
C GLY A 53 -3.53 -8.85 -1.09
N ARG A 54 -4.36 -7.92 -1.59
CA ARG A 54 -4.29 -7.34 -2.95
C ARG A 54 -3.40 -6.09 -3.04
N SER A 55 -2.89 -5.57 -1.91
CA SER A 55 -2.21 -4.28 -1.85
C SER A 55 -0.86 -4.25 -2.57
N ARG A 56 -0.39 -5.38 -3.13
CA ARG A 56 0.49 -5.35 -4.31
C ARG A 56 -0.31 -4.79 -5.49
N GLU A 57 -0.60 -3.48 -5.43
CA GLU A 57 -0.96 -2.68 -6.59
C GLU A 57 0.00 -3.10 -7.70
N ALA A 58 -0.57 -3.63 -8.78
CA ALA A 58 0.21 -3.93 -9.95
C ALA A 58 0.97 -2.66 -10.30
N ARG A 59 2.29 -2.77 -10.37
CA ARG A 59 3.06 -1.71 -11.00
C ARG A 59 2.41 -1.51 -12.35
N SER A 60 1.89 -0.31 -12.60
CA SER A 60 1.63 0.13 -13.95
C SER A 60 3.01 0.22 -14.60
N VAL A 61 3.47 -0.91 -15.13
CA VAL A 61 4.61 -0.90 -16.03
C VAL A 61 4.03 -0.31 -17.31
N PRO A 62 4.43 0.92 -17.71
CA PRO A 62 4.03 1.40 -19.01
C PRO A 62 4.59 0.41 -20.01
N LYS A 63 3.73 -0.34 -20.71
CA LYS A 63 4.17 -1.11 -21.88
C LYS A 63 4.89 -0.12 -22.79
N LYS A 64 6.12 -0.44 -23.18
CA LYS A 64 6.87 0.36 -24.15
C LYS A 64 6.13 0.48 -25.50
N ASP A 65 5.16 -0.40 -25.75
CA ASP A 65 4.36 -0.47 -26.98
C ASP A 65 2.85 -0.35 -26.72
N ALA A 66 2.42 0.65 -25.92
CA ALA A 66 1.00 0.96 -25.83
C ALA A 66 0.52 1.67 -27.11
N PRO A 67 -0.57 1.23 -27.76
CA PRO A 67 -1.12 1.91 -28.92
C PRO A 67 -1.55 3.33 -28.54
N MET A 68 -1.33 4.29 -29.46
CA MET A 68 -1.71 5.68 -29.26
C MET A 68 -3.22 5.84 -29.43
N GLU A 69 -3.92 6.28 -28.39
CA GLU A 69 -5.31 6.73 -28.51
C GLU A 69 -5.41 8.25 -28.49
N THR A 70 -6.44 8.75 -29.17
CA THR A 70 -6.74 10.18 -29.24
C THR A 70 -7.34 10.67 -27.92
N PHE A 71 -6.54 11.35 -27.11
CA PHE A 71 -6.98 11.98 -25.86
C PHE A 71 -7.36 13.44 -26.14
N ARG A 72 -8.63 13.81 -25.90
CA ARG A 72 -9.13 15.18 -26.07
C ARG A 72 -8.87 15.97 -24.79
N THR A 73 -7.94 16.94 -24.86
CA THR A 73 -7.70 17.88 -23.75
C THR A 73 -8.13 19.26 -24.19
N LEU A 74 -8.91 19.94 -23.35
CA LEU A 74 -9.16 21.36 -23.52
C LEU A 74 -7.88 22.12 -23.16
N VAL A 75 -7.20 22.65 -24.18
CA VAL A 75 -5.98 23.44 -24.00
C VAL A 75 -6.35 24.90 -24.19
N ARG A 76 -5.90 25.76 -23.26
CA ARG A 76 -5.96 27.22 -23.41
C ARG A 76 -4.97 27.62 -24.49
N GLU A 77 -5.49 27.98 -25.66
CA GLU A 77 -4.71 28.65 -26.70
C GLU A 77 -5.20 30.10 -26.80
N PRO A 78 -4.29 31.08 -26.98
CA PRO A 78 -4.69 32.45 -27.20
C PRO A 78 -5.62 32.49 -28.42
N SER A 79 -6.85 32.99 -28.22
CA SER A 79 -7.84 33.01 -29.28
C SER A 79 -7.40 33.99 -30.38
N THR A 80 -7.68 33.62 -31.63
CA THR A 80 -7.57 34.55 -32.76
C THR A 80 -8.80 35.45 -32.90
N VAL A 81 -9.79 35.29 -32.02
CA VAL A 81 -11.10 35.98 -32.09
C VAL A 81 -11.19 36.97 -30.92
N PRO A 82 -11.48 38.27 -31.18
CA PRO A 82 -11.43 39.31 -30.14
C PRO A 82 -12.56 39.15 -29.13
N GLU A 83 -12.25 38.92 -27.85
CA GLU A 83 -13.24 39.04 -26.75
C GLU A 83 -13.07 40.34 -25.96
N GLN A 84 -11.83 40.82 -25.77
CA GLN A 84 -11.56 42.06 -25.06
C GLN A 84 -10.26 42.74 -25.56
N VAL A 85 -10.27 44.08 -25.59
CA VAL A 85 -9.08 44.90 -25.81
C VAL A 85 -8.34 45.05 -24.48
N ASP A 86 -7.10 44.57 -24.43
CA ASP A 86 -6.27 44.52 -23.20
C ASP A 86 -5.14 45.57 -23.22
N GLY A 87 -4.90 46.23 -24.36
CA GLY A 87 -3.95 47.35 -24.41
C GLY A 87 -3.53 47.76 -25.82
N LEU A 88 -2.34 48.34 -25.92
CA LEU A 88 -1.70 48.75 -27.17
C LEU A 88 -0.38 47.99 -27.39
N GLN A 89 0.00 47.77 -28.64
CA GLN A 89 1.26 47.14 -29.02
C GLN A 89 1.78 47.70 -30.35
N GLN A 90 3.09 47.72 -30.53
CA GLN A 90 3.71 47.92 -31.84
C GLN A 90 3.62 46.64 -32.69
N SER A 91 3.07 46.76 -33.89
CA SER A 91 2.85 45.67 -34.83
C SER A 91 2.80 46.20 -36.27
N ASP A 92 2.63 45.30 -37.24
CA ASP A 92 2.34 45.56 -38.65
C ASP A 92 0.88 45.23 -39.03
N ASP A 93 0.03 44.95 -38.03
CA ASP A 93 -1.35 44.53 -38.22
C ASP A 93 -2.29 45.70 -38.59
N ILE A 94 -2.45 45.92 -39.90
CA ILE A 94 -3.25 47.00 -40.49
C ILE A 94 -4.71 46.97 -40.00
N LEU A 95 -5.26 45.78 -39.74
CA LEU A 95 -6.67 45.62 -39.34
C LEU A 95 -6.95 46.11 -37.93
N ARG A 96 -5.91 46.33 -37.12
CA ARG A 96 -6.00 46.71 -35.71
C ARG A 96 -5.34 48.05 -35.41
N LEU A 97 -5.07 48.86 -36.44
CA LEU A 97 -4.44 50.16 -36.29
C LEU A 97 -5.28 51.10 -35.43
N LEU A 98 -4.58 51.91 -34.63
CA LEU A 98 -5.22 53.05 -34.00
C LEU A 98 -5.68 54.05 -35.07
N PRO A 99 -6.80 54.75 -34.83
CA PRO A 99 -7.24 55.84 -35.71
C PRO A 99 -6.16 56.91 -35.93
N THR A 100 -5.29 57.13 -34.94
CA THR A 100 -4.15 58.04 -35.04
C THR A 100 -3.11 57.57 -36.06
N GLU A 101 -2.77 56.27 -36.08
CA GLU A 101 -1.86 55.72 -37.08
C GLU A 101 -2.49 55.75 -38.47
N LEU A 102 -3.79 55.43 -38.58
CA LEU A 102 -4.51 55.50 -39.85
C LEU A 102 -4.59 56.93 -40.41
N SER A 103 -4.65 57.95 -39.55
CA SER A 103 -4.66 59.35 -39.99
C SER A 103 -3.37 59.76 -40.72
N THR A 104 -2.22 59.15 -40.38
CA THR A 104 -0.93 59.45 -41.03
C THR A 104 -0.90 59.01 -42.49
N LEU A 105 -1.64 57.94 -42.84
CA LEU A 105 -1.82 57.51 -44.22
C LEU A 105 -2.66 58.51 -45.04
N GLY A 106 -3.55 59.26 -44.39
CA GLY A 106 -4.39 60.27 -45.05
C GLY A 106 -3.67 61.60 -45.35
N MET A 107 -2.44 61.78 -44.86
CA MET A 107 -1.63 62.99 -45.04
C MET A 107 -0.44 62.69 -45.96
N THR A 108 -0.38 63.34 -47.12
CA THR A 108 0.65 63.07 -48.14
C THR A 108 2.08 63.29 -47.64
N GLU A 109 2.30 64.23 -46.70
CA GLU A 109 3.63 64.45 -46.12
C GLU A 109 4.09 63.32 -45.17
N LEU A 110 3.15 62.60 -44.55
CA LEU A 110 3.43 61.57 -43.53
C LEU A 110 3.27 60.14 -44.05
N GLU A 111 2.81 59.97 -45.28
CA GLU A 111 2.56 58.66 -45.89
C GLU A 111 3.83 57.78 -45.91
N TYR A 112 4.98 58.36 -46.26
CA TYR A 112 6.27 57.65 -46.23
C TYR A 112 6.69 57.23 -44.82
N GLU A 113 6.34 58.02 -43.80
CA GLU A 113 6.61 57.66 -42.42
C GLU A 113 5.75 56.47 -41.97
N PHE A 114 4.48 56.43 -42.39
CA PHE A 114 3.60 55.29 -42.17
C PHE A 114 4.17 54.01 -42.79
N TYR A 115 4.56 54.03 -44.06
CA TYR A 115 5.15 52.85 -44.70
C TYR A 115 6.46 52.41 -44.05
N ARG A 116 7.30 53.36 -43.63
CA ARG A 116 8.53 53.05 -42.88
C ARG A 116 8.19 52.30 -41.58
N ARG A 117 7.26 52.83 -40.78
CA ARG A 117 6.82 52.21 -39.52
C ARG A 117 6.13 50.86 -39.75
N LEU A 118 5.39 50.69 -40.85
CA LEU A 118 4.80 49.41 -41.23
C LEU A 118 5.87 48.34 -41.45
N VAL A 119 6.91 48.67 -42.24
CA VAL A 119 8.02 47.75 -42.53
C VAL A 119 8.85 47.47 -41.27
N GLU A 120 9.07 48.47 -40.43
CA GLU A 120 9.78 48.35 -39.15
C GLU A 120 8.93 47.67 -38.04
N LYS A 121 7.66 47.36 -38.31
CA LYS A 121 6.68 46.81 -37.34
C LYS A 121 6.47 47.68 -36.11
N GLN A 122 6.52 48.99 -36.30
CA GLN A 122 6.42 50.01 -35.25
C GLN A 122 5.06 50.73 -35.20
N LEU A 123 4.06 50.30 -35.99
CA LEU A 123 2.73 50.91 -35.93
C LEU A 123 2.00 50.50 -34.65
N ILE A 124 1.31 51.45 -34.02
CA ILE A 124 0.57 51.18 -32.80
C ILE A 124 -0.80 50.57 -33.15
N THR A 125 -1.02 49.36 -32.64
CA THR A 125 -2.22 48.55 -32.85
C THR A 125 -2.86 48.15 -31.52
N TYR A 126 -4.15 47.85 -31.53
CA TYR A 126 -4.84 47.31 -30.37
C TYR A 126 -4.36 45.87 -30.06
N ARG A 127 -3.96 45.64 -28.80
CA ARG A 127 -3.65 44.32 -28.27
C ARG A 127 -4.93 43.67 -27.77
N LEU A 128 -5.24 42.51 -28.34
CA LEU A 128 -6.39 41.70 -27.95
C LEU A 128 -5.93 40.54 -27.09
N HIS A 129 -6.67 40.26 -26.01
CA HIS A 129 -6.51 39.06 -25.22
C HIS A 129 -7.85 38.31 -25.25
N GLY A 130 -7.84 37.03 -25.63
CA GLY A 130 -9.02 36.17 -25.53
C GLY A 130 -8.60 34.77 -25.10
N GLU A 131 -9.40 34.18 -24.21
CA GLU A 131 -9.18 32.84 -23.67
C GLU A 131 -10.14 31.87 -24.37
N ALA A 132 -9.78 31.38 -25.56
CA ALA A 132 -10.58 30.32 -26.20
C ALA A 132 -10.12 28.95 -25.71
N TRP A 133 -11.04 28.21 -25.11
CA TRP A 133 -10.87 26.78 -24.87
C TRP A 133 -11.04 26.05 -26.21
N ARG A 134 -9.96 25.49 -26.77
CA ARG A 134 -10.04 24.58 -27.92
C ARG A 134 -9.75 23.15 -27.48
N GLU A 135 -10.55 22.20 -27.98
CA GLU A 135 -10.25 20.78 -27.87
C GLU A 135 -8.98 20.48 -28.68
N LYS A 136 -7.86 20.27 -27.99
CA LYS A 136 -6.64 19.74 -28.60
C LYS A 136 -6.70 18.22 -28.51
N ILE A 137 -6.81 17.58 -29.66
CA ILE A 137 -6.70 16.12 -29.78
C ILE A 137 -5.21 15.79 -29.70
N SER A 138 -4.73 15.35 -28.54
CA SER A 138 -3.37 14.86 -28.38
C SER A 138 -3.37 13.35 -28.36
N GLN A 139 -2.56 12.72 -29.20
CA GLN A 139 -2.26 11.30 -29.07
C GLN A 139 -1.32 11.12 -27.89
N ARG A 140 -1.78 10.42 -26.85
CA ARG A 140 -0.94 10.01 -25.73
C ARG A 140 -0.92 8.48 -25.70
N PRO A 141 0.23 7.86 -25.37
CA PRO A 141 0.26 6.43 -25.11
C PRO A 141 -0.74 6.15 -23.99
N VAL A 142 -1.70 5.27 -24.24
CA VAL A 142 -2.61 4.82 -23.19
C VAL A 142 -1.72 4.12 -22.16
N VAL A 143 -1.64 4.65 -20.94
CA VAL A 143 -1.22 3.82 -19.82
C VAL A 143 -2.39 2.89 -19.58
N HIS A 144 -2.48 1.82 -20.38
CA HIS A 144 -3.21 0.65 -19.96
C HIS A 144 -2.50 0.25 -18.67
N GLN A 145 -3.14 0.53 -17.54
CA GLN A 145 -2.83 -0.15 -16.29
C GLN A 145 -3.30 -1.59 -16.49
N ASP A 146 -2.63 -2.32 -17.38
CA ASP A 146 -2.64 -3.76 -17.34
C ASP A 146 -2.03 -4.07 -15.98
N PHE A 147 -2.88 -4.46 -15.03
CA PHE A 147 -2.44 -4.92 -13.73
C PHE A 147 -1.66 -6.20 -13.98
N ASP A 148 -0.36 -6.11 -14.24
CA ASP A 148 0.50 -7.27 -14.27
C ASP A 148 0.44 -7.88 -12.88
N GLU A 149 -0.20 -9.05 -12.75
CA GLU A 149 -0.26 -9.82 -11.52
C GLU A 149 1.16 -10.31 -11.21
N GLN A 150 1.99 -9.42 -10.67
CA GLN A 150 3.30 -9.79 -10.18
C GLN A 150 3.14 -10.91 -9.14
N PRO A 151 4.04 -11.91 -9.14
CA PRO A 151 4.01 -12.96 -8.15
C PRO A 151 4.00 -12.30 -6.77
N ARG A 152 2.99 -12.63 -5.98
CA ARG A 152 2.75 -11.98 -4.70
C ARG A 152 3.71 -12.58 -3.67
N GLY A 153 4.58 -11.76 -3.11
CA GLY A 153 5.63 -12.18 -2.17
C GLY A 153 5.06 -12.65 -0.83
N PRO A 154 5.88 -13.19 0.07
CA PRO A 154 5.42 -13.67 1.35
C PRO A 154 5.00 -12.50 2.25
N PHE A 155 4.29 -12.78 3.34
CA PHE A 155 3.92 -11.73 4.30
C PHE A 155 4.21 -12.12 5.74
N ILE A 156 4.68 -11.13 6.49
CA ILE A 156 5.06 -11.22 7.89
C ILE A 156 4.03 -10.42 8.68
N VAL A 157 3.15 -11.12 9.41
CA VAL A 157 2.12 -10.51 10.24
C VAL A 157 2.60 -10.44 11.69
N CYS A 158 2.71 -9.25 12.23
CA CYS A 158 3.12 -9.00 13.60
C CYS A 158 1.89 -8.61 14.42
N VAL A 159 1.59 -9.37 15.47
CA VAL A 159 0.41 -9.18 16.30
C VAL A 159 0.83 -8.77 17.70
N ASP A 160 0.33 -7.62 18.13
CA ASP A 160 0.51 -7.12 19.48
C ASP A 160 -0.35 -7.94 20.46
N THR A 161 0.30 -8.57 21.43
CA THR A 161 -0.34 -9.38 22.48
C THR A 161 -0.40 -8.68 23.84
N SER A 162 -0.23 -7.35 23.83
CA SER A 162 -0.32 -6.52 25.02
C SER A 162 -1.71 -6.53 25.67
N GLY A 163 -1.75 -6.16 26.94
CA GLY A 163 -2.99 -6.12 27.72
C GLY A 163 -4.07 -5.20 27.13
N SER A 164 -3.71 -4.09 26.47
CA SER A 164 -4.67 -3.17 25.84
C SER A 164 -5.32 -3.75 24.57
N MET A 165 -4.66 -4.73 23.95
CA MET A 165 -5.22 -5.54 22.88
C MET A 165 -6.14 -6.66 23.40
N GLY A 166 -6.37 -6.77 24.71
CA GLY A 166 -7.26 -7.78 25.29
C GLY A 166 -8.74 -7.62 24.91
N GLY A 167 -9.50 -8.71 25.05
CA GLY A 167 -10.96 -8.70 24.91
C GLY A 167 -11.43 -8.68 23.45
N PHE A 168 -12.06 -7.59 23.00
CA PHE A 168 -12.60 -7.49 21.64
C PHE A 168 -11.49 -7.32 20.60
N ASN A 169 -10.45 -6.55 20.93
CA ASN A 169 -9.30 -6.32 20.03
C ASN A 169 -8.56 -7.64 19.76
N GLU A 170 -8.42 -8.49 20.78
CA GLU A 170 -7.85 -9.83 20.67
C GLU A 170 -8.66 -10.69 19.67
N GLN A 171 -9.99 -10.66 19.79
CA GLN A 171 -10.86 -11.43 18.89
C GLN A 171 -10.74 -10.94 17.45
N CYS A 172 -10.71 -9.62 17.24
CA CYS A 172 -10.55 -9.05 15.91
C CYS A 172 -9.17 -9.32 15.33
N ALA A 173 -8.09 -9.19 16.10
CA ALA A 173 -6.73 -9.47 15.64
C ALA A 173 -6.56 -10.93 15.22
N LYS A 174 -7.08 -11.88 16.02
CA LYS A 174 -7.06 -13.31 15.69
C LYS A 174 -7.90 -13.65 14.45
N ALA A 175 -9.12 -13.11 14.37
CA ALA A 175 -9.98 -13.29 13.21
C ALA A 175 -9.37 -12.70 11.93
N PHE A 176 -8.71 -11.54 12.04
CA PHE A 176 -8.01 -10.90 10.95
C PHE A 176 -6.79 -11.73 10.49
N CYS A 177 -6.01 -12.28 11.42
CA CYS A 177 -4.91 -13.19 11.10
C CYS A 177 -5.40 -14.44 10.37
N LEU A 178 -6.54 -15.01 10.79
CA LEU A 178 -7.18 -16.13 10.11
C LEU A 178 -7.65 -15.76 8.69
N ALA A 179 -8.17 -14.53 8.50
CA ALA A 179 -8.51 -14.00 7.19
C ALA A 179 -7.28 -13.89 6.29
N LEU A 180 -6.18 -13.32 6.81
CA LEU A 180 -4.91 -13.20 6.08
C LEU A 180 -4.35 -14.58 5.73
N MET A 181 -4.37 -15.54 6.65
CA MET A 181 -3.98 -16.93 6.38
C MET A 181 -4.79 -17.53 5.23
N ARG A 182 -6.12 -17.34 5.22
CA ARG A 182 -6.99 -17.80 4.14
C ARG A 182 -6.58 -17.19 2.79
N VAL A 183 -6.25 -15.90 2.76
CA VAL A 183 -5.77 -15.22 1.56
C VAL A 183 -4.39 -15.77 1.13
N ALA A 184 -3.46 -15.99 2.06
CA ALA A 184 -2.15 -16.63 1.78
C ALA A 184 -2.31 -17.98 1.09
N LEU A 185 -3.16 -18.83 1.65
CA LEU A 185 -3.36 -20.19 1.18
C LEU A 185 -4.00 -20.21 -0.20
N ALA A 186 -4.95 -19.31 -0.45
CA ALA A 186 -5.57 -19.15 -1.78
C ALA A 186 -4.54 -18.71 -2.83
N ASP A 187 -3.67 -17.76 -2.47
CA ASP A 187 -2.65 -17.21 -3.35
C ASP A 187 -1.33 -18.04 -3.39
N ARG A 188 -1.24 -19.14 -2.62
CA ARG A 188 -0.01 -19.95 -2.43
C ARG A 188 1.21 -19.15 -1.98
N ARG A 189 1.00 -18.15 -1.11
CA ARG A 189 2.06 -17.27 -0.55
C ARG A 189 2.46 -17.73 0.84
N ARG A 190 3.73 -17.64 1.20
CA ARG A 190 4.17 -17.95 2.58
C ARG A 190 3.62 -16.91 3.55
N CYS A 191 3.16 -17.38 4.70
CA CYS A 191 2.62 -16.55 5.78
C CYS A 191 3.33 -16.87 7.08
N TYR A 192 3.92 -15.86 7.69
CA TYR A 192 4.54 -15.95 9.01
C TYR A 192 3.84 -15.01 9.96
N ILE A 193 3.35 -15.55 11.08
CA ILE A 193 2.79 -14.77 12.17
C ILE A 193 3.80 -14.67 13.28
N MET A 194 4.03 -13.45 13.74
CA MET A 194 4.87 -13.13 14.86
C MET A 194 4.04 -12.46 15.94
N LEU A 195 4.01 -13.04 17.13
CA LEU A 195 3.43 -12.43 18.31
C LEU A 195 4.51 -11.66 19.03
N PHE A 196 4.21 -10.43 19.43
CA PHE A 196 5.11 -9.66 20.26
C PHE A 196 4.40 -9.17 21.52
N SER A 197 5.13 -9.25 22.63
CA SER A 197 4.82 -8.58 23.88
C SER A 197 6.13 -8.12 24.52
N SER A 198 6.57 -8.76 25.60
CA SER A 198 7.93 -8.67 26.12
C SER A 198 8.89 -9.61 25.39
N GLU A 199 8.35 -10.68 24.80
CA GLU A 199 9.08 -11.63 23.98
C GLU A 199 8.43 -11.72 22.59
N VAL A 200 9.20 -12.23 21.64
CA VAL A 200 8.78 -12.40 20.24
C VAL A 200 8.67 -13.89 19.93
N VAL A 201 7.48 -14.35 19.56
CA VAL A 201 7.20 -15.76 19.24
C VAL A 201 6.69 -15.87 17.81
N GLY A 202 7.26 -16.79 17.02
CA GLY A 202 6.98 -16.94 15.60
C GLY A 202 6.27 -18.25 15.24
N TYR A 203 5.37 -18.17 14.25
CA TYR A 203 4.62 -19.28 13.68
C TYR A 203 4.60 -19.18 12.16
N GLU A 204 4.99 -20.24 11.46
CA GLU A 204 4.89 -20.34 10.01
C GLU A 204 3.64 -21.13 9.60
N LEU A 205 2.61 -20.40 9.17
CA LEU A 205 1.28 -20.95 8.92
C LEU A 205 1.17 -21.74 7.62
N THR A 206 2.12 -21.57 6.71
CA THR A 206 2.18 -22.30 5.44
C THR A 206 3.06 -23.55 5.47
N SER A 207 3.64 -23.87 6.62
CA SER A 207 4.39 -25.11 6.81
C SER A 207 3.46 -26.33 6.86
N PRO A 208 3.97 -27.57 6.71
CA PRO A 208 3.17 -28.79 6.85
C PRO A 208 2.46 -28.92 8.22
N GLN A 209 2.98 -28.24 9.25
CA GLN A 209 2.41 -28.16 10.60
C GLN A 209 1.65 -26.83 10.84
N GLY A 210 1.42 -26.05 9.79
CA GLY A 210 0.90 -24.68 9.87
C GLY A 210 -0.47 -24.57 10.54
N LEU A 211 -1.32 -25.59 10.39
CA LEU A 211 -2.62 -25.66 11.07
C LEU A 211 -2.47 -25.78 12.60
N GLU A 212 -1.55 -26.64 13.08
CA GLU A 212 -1.27 -26.78 14.51
C GLU A 212 -0.69 -25.49 15.08
N GLN A 213 0.21 -24.85 14.34
CA GLN A 213 0.78 -23.55 14.71
C GLN A 213 -0.30 -22.45 14.75
N ALA A 214 -1.24 -22.44 13.80
CA ALA A 214 -2.38 -21.53 13.81
C ALA A 214 -3.26 -21.73 15.06
N ILE A 215 -3.53 -22.97 15.44
CA ILE A 215 -4.30 -23.30 16.65
C ILE A 215 -3.57 -22.84 17.90
N ARG A 216 -2.27 -23.10 18.01
CA ARG A 216 -1.44 -22.60 19.10
C ARG A 216 -1.54 -21.08 19.20
N PHE A 217 -1.40 -20.36 18.08
CA PHE A 217 -1.62 -18.91 18.02
C PHE A 217 -3.03 -18.50 18.51
N LEU A 218 -4.10 -19.13 18.00
CA LEU A 218 -5.48 -18.78 18.35
C LEU A 218 -5.81 -19.06 19.82
N SER A 219 -5.17 -20.05 20.43
CA SER A 219 -5.36 -20.40 21.84
C SER A 219 -4.66 -19.46 22.82
N GLN A 220 -3.60 -18.75 22.39
CA GLN A 220 -2.83 -17.86 23.26
C GLN A 220 -3.61 -16.61 23.68
N ARG A 221 -3.44 -16.17 24.93
CA ARG A 221 -4.11 -14.98 25.48
C ARG A 221 -3.21 -13.76 25.41
N PHE A 222 -3.81 -12.59 25.22
CA PHE A 222 -3.08 -11.33 25.15
C PHE A 222 -3.00 -10.73 26.56
N ARG A 223 -1.87 -10.96 27.23
CA ARG A 223 -1.64 -10.60 28.64
C ARG A 223 -0.23 -10.08 28.91
N GLY A 224 0.41 -9.45 27.93
CA GLY A 224 1.79 -8.98 28.02
C GLY A 224 1.98 -7.47 28.05
N GLY A 225 3.24 -7.06 28.10
CA GLY A 225 3.67 -5.70 27.75
C GLY A 225 3.77 -5.51 26.23
N THR A 226 4.37 -4.41 25.79
CA THR A 226 4.59 -4.12 24.36
C THR A 226 6.02 -3.69 24.12
N ASP A 227 6.76 -4.48 23.34
CA ASP A 227 8.07 -4.11 22.79
C ASP A 227 8.02 -4.11 21.26
N LEU A 228 7.69 -2.94 20.71
CA LEU A 228 7.72 -2.73 19.26
C LEU A 228 9.17 -2.74 18.71
N ALA A 229 10.17 -2.31 19.48
CA ALA A 229 11.53 -2.22 18.97
C ALA A 229 12.10 -3.60 18.67
N SER A 230 11.92 -4.55 19.59
CA SER A 230 12.32 -5.94 19.38
C SER A 230 11.55 -6.60 18.23
N CYS A 231 10.24 -6.32 18.11
CA CYS A 231 9.43 -6.76 16.99
C CYS A 231 10.02 -6.30 15.64
N PHE A 232 10.30 -5.01 15.48
CA PHE A 232 10.88 -4.49 14.23
C PHE A 232 12.27 -5.07 13.93
N ARG A 233 13.12 -5.28 14.95
CA ARG A 233 14.42 -5.95 14.75
C ARG A 233 14.25 -7.37 14.20
N SER A 234 13.32 -8.15 14.75
CA SER A 234 13.03 -9.50 14.26
C SER A 234 12.44 -9.50 12.85
N ILE A 235 11.63 -8.50 12.48
CA ILE A 235 11.14 -8.33 11.10
C ILE A 235 12.32 -8.08 10.16
N ILE A 236 13.17 -7.11 10.48
CA ILE A 236 14.32 -6.71 9.67
C ILE A 236 15.26 -7.89 9.45
N GLU A 237 15.60 -8.62 10.52
CA GLU A 237 16.46 -9.80 10.45
C GLU A 237 15.87 -10.88 9.54
N ARG A 238 14.56 -11.14 9.67
CA ARG A 238 13.88 -12.15 8.86
C ARG A 238 13.79 -11.77 7.38
N MET A 239 13.50 -10.50 7.09
CA MET A 239 13.44 -9.96 5.72
C MET A 239 14.81 -9.94 5.02
N GLN A 240 15.91 -9.87 5.78
CA GLN A 240 17.25 -10.03 5.22
C GLN A 240 17.56 -11.48 4.80
N GLY A 241 16.77 -12.46 5.24
CA GLY A 241 16.88 -13.86 4.86
C GLY A 241 16.24 -14.16 3.50
N GLY A 242 16.89 -15.00 2.68
CA GLY A 242 16.60 -15.18 1.24
C GLY A 242 15.13 -15.37 0.88
N ASP A 243 14.43 -16.31 1.52
CA ASP A 243 13.04 -16.64 1.19
C ASP A 243 12.02 -15.54 1.55
N TRP A 244 12.43 -14.53 2.33
CA TRP A 244 11.59 -13.43 2.80
C TRP A 244 12.07 -12.08 2.24
N TYR A 245 12.94 -12.11 1.22
CA TYR A 245 13.56 -10.91 0.65
C TYR A 245 12.55 -9.95 0.00
N ASP A 246 11.40 -10.42 -0.47
CA ASP A 246 10.34 -9.55 -0.99
C ASP A 246 9.11 -9.52 -0.07
N ALA A 247 9.30 -9.85 1.22
CA ALA A 247 8.19 -9.91 2.15
C ALA A 247 7.57 -8.54 2.44
N ASP A 248 6.24 -8.53 2.59
CA ASP A 248 5.49 -7.41 3.11
C ASP A 248 5.28 -7.57 4.63
N ALA A 249 5.49 -6.51 5.42
CA ALA A 249 5.24 -6.52 6.87
C ALA A 249 3.89 -5.92 7.20
N VAL A 250 3.13 -6.58 8.08
CA VAL A 250 1.84 -6.11 8.59
C VAL A 250 1.89 -6.07 10.11
N VAL A 251 1.80 -4.89 10.72
CA VAL A 251 1.80 -4.74 12.18
C VAL A 251 0.40 -4.43 12.67
N ILE A 252 -0.17 -5.28 13.52
CA ILE A 252 -1.49 -5.15 14.12
C ILE A 252 -1.32 -4.77 15.59
N SER A 253 -1.71 -3.55 15.94
CA SER A 253 -1.60 -3.00 17.30
C SER A 253 -2.63 -1.88 17.50
N ASP A 254 -2.85 -1.50 18.75
CA ASP A 254 -3.55 -0.26 19.07
C ASP A 254 -2.65 0.99 18.97
N PHE A 255 -1.34 0.79 18.78
CA PHE A 255 -0.30 1.80 18.67
C PHE A 255 -0.27 2.83 19.82
N ILE A 256 -0.67 2.40 21.03
CA ILE A 256 -0.57 3.22 22.26
C ILE A 256 0.89 3.25 22.76
N ALA A 257 1.68 2.23 22.40
CA ALA A 257 3.06 2.01 22.83
C ALA A 257 4.05 3.14 22.46
N GLN A 258 5.25 3.07 23.04
CA GLN A 258 6.27 4.12 23.02
C GLN A 258 6.92 4.35 21.64
N ARG A 259 7.76 5.38 21.55
CA ARG A 259 8.50 5.73 20.32
C ARG A 259 9.48 4.61 19.98
N LEU A 260 9.62 4.33 18.68
CA LEU A 260 10.70 3.48 18.19
C LEU A 260 12.04 4.22 18.29
N PRO A 261 13.13 3.54 18.67
CA PRO A 261 14.49 4.07 18.56
C PRO A 261 14.84 4.50 17.12
N ASP A 262 15.59 5.59 16.97
CA ASP A 262 15.90 6.18 15.66
C ASP A 262 16.71 5.24 14.76
N ASP A 263 17.55 4.36 15.32
CA ASP A 263 18.28 3.32 14.60
C ASP A 263 17.33 2.37 13.85
N VAL A 264 16.27 1.91 14.52
CA VAL A 264 15.27 1.03 13.93
C VAL A 264 14.47 1.76 12.86
N VAL A 265 14.07 3.01 13.12
CA VAL A 265 13.32 3.83 12.15
C VAL A 265 14.13 4.05 10.87
N ASN A 266 15.42 4.35 11.01
CA ASN A 266 16.29 4.56 9.87
C ASN A 266 16.48 3.28 9.05
N LYS A 267 16.59 2.13 9.71
CA LYS A 267 16.70 0.83 9.03
C LYS A 267 15.43 0.47 8.27
N VAL A 268 14.25 0.70 8.86
CA VAL A 268 12.96 0.51 8.17
C VAL A 268 12.85 1.41 6.94
N LYS A 269 13.23 2.69 7.05
CA LYS A 269 13.24 3.62 5.91
C LYS A 269 14.22 3.22 4.82
N GLU A 270 15.38 2.70 5.18
CA GLU A 270 16.35 2.15 4.24
C GLU A 270 15.73 0.98 3.47
N MET A 271 15.09 0.05 4.16
CA MET A 271 14.42 -1.11 3.56
C MET A 271 13.26 -0.70 2.63
N GLN A 272 12.47 0.29 3.02
CA GLN A 272 11.41 0.86 2.18
C GLN A 272 11.97 1.49 0.89
N ARG A 273 13.09 2.21 0.98
CA ARG A 273 13.66 2.92 -0.17
C ARG A 273 14.45 2.00 -1.11
N VAL A 274 15.35 1.20 -0.55
CA VAL A 274 16.32 0.39 -1.29
C VAL A 274 15.68 -0.90 -1.80
N HIS A 275 14.98 -1.61 -0.91
CA HIS A 275 14.43 -2.93 -1.20
C HIS A 275 12.94 -2.89 -1.54
N GLN A 276 12.30 -1.71 -1.47
CA GLN A 276 10.89 -1.51 -1.78
C GLN A 276 9.95 -2.38 -0.93
N HIS A 277 10.39 -2.75 0.27
CA HIS A 277 9.54 -3.43 1.25
C HIS A 277 8.42 -2.52 1.73
N ARG A 278 7.23 -3.08 1.91
CA ARG A 278 6.06 -2.33 2.38
C ARG A 278 5.77 -2.68 3.83
N PHE A 279 5.57 -1.64 4.62
CA PHE A 279 5.17 -1.75 6.02
C PHE A 279 3.73 -1.25 6.16
N HIS A 280 2.82 -2.15 6.48
CA HIS A 280 1.41 -1.88 6.72
C HIS A 280 1.14 -1.84 8.23
N ALA A 281 0.45 -0.81 8.71
CA ALA A 281 -0.08 -0.74 10.07
C ALA A 281 -1.59 -0.98 10.06
N VAL A 282 -2.06 -1.90 10.90
CA VAL A 282 -3.48 -2.11 11.19
C VAL A 282 -3.76 -1.59 12.59
N ALA A 283 -4.26 -0.36 12.66
CA ALA A 283 -4.56 0.33 13.90
C ALA A 283 -5.93 -0.07 14.41
N MET A 284 -5.94 -0.81 15.53
CA MET A 284 -7.15 -1.31 16.19
C MET A 284 -7.73 -0.31 17.20
N SER A 285 -7.29 0.95 17.16
CA SER A 285 -7.75 2.02 18.05
C SER A 285 -7.68 3.39 17.36
N ALA A 286 -8.47 4.35 17.87
CA ALA A 286 -8.39 5.75 17.46
C ALA A 286 -7.23 6.53 18.12
N HIS A 287 -6.52 5.91 19.07
CA HIS A 287 -5.54 6.57 19.95
C HIS A 287 -4.08 6.32 19.53
N GLY A 288 -3.85 5.80 18.33
CA GLY A 288 -2.49 5.57 17.81
C GLY A 288 -1.69 6.87 17.74
N LYS A 289 -0.48 6.88 18.32
CA LYS A 289 0.37 8.08 18.37
C LYS A 289 0.83 8.49 16.96
N PRO A 290 0.71 9.77 16.54
CA PRO A 290 1.09 10.17 15.18
C PRO A 290 2.55 9.89 14.81
N GLY A 291 3.46 9.89 15.79
CA GLY A 291 4.88 9.66 15.57
C GLY A 291 5.22 8.25 15.06
N ILE A 292 4.60 7.21 15.60
CA ILE A 292 4.82 5.82 15.16
C ILE A 292 4.17 5.56 13.80
N MET A 293 3.02 6.18 13.57
CA MET A 293 2.24 5.98 12.34
C MET A 293 3.00 6.44 11.09
N ARG A 294 3.89 7.43 11.20
CA ARG A 294 4.72 7.96 10.09
C ARG A 294 5.74 6.99 9.52
N ILE A 295 5.99 5.87 10.20
CA ILE A 295 6.97 4.86 9.78
C ILE A 295 6.37 3.92 8.73
N PHE A 296 5.05 3.75 8.75
CA PHE A 296 4.33 2.82 7.88
C PHE A 296 3.94 3.50 6.55
N ASP A 297 4.01 2.74 5.46
CA ASP A 297 3.60 3.20 4.12
C ASP A 297 2.08 3.30 4.04
N HIS A 298 1.38 2.33 4.63
CA HIS A 298 -0.07 2.26 4.62
C HIS A 298 -0.62 2.07 6.03
N ILE A 299 -1.66 2.84 6.35
CA ILE A 299 -2.32 2.81 7.65
C ILE A 299 -3.78 2.42 7.44
N TRP A 300 -4.10 1.21 7.89
CA TRP A 300 -5.45 0.68 7.91
C TRP A 300 -6.04 0.90 9.30
N ARG A 301 -7.12 1.67 9.40
CA ARG A 301 -7.78 1.93 10.68
C ARG A 301 -8.99 1.04 10.81
N PHE A 302 -9.06 0.28 11.90
CA PHE A 302 -10.23 -0.48 12.28
C PHE A 302 -10.71 0.02 13.64
N ASP A 303 -11.78 0.81 13.62
CA ASP A 303 -12.35 1.32 14.86
C ASP A 303 -13.02 0.17 15.64
N THR A 304 -12.58 -0.01 16.88
CA THR A 304 -13.06 -1.01 17.84
C THR A 304 -13.88 -0.37 18.96
N GLY A 305 -14.13 0.94 18.90
CA GLY A 305 -14.89 1.70 19.88
C GLY A 305 -16.31 1.18 20.10
N LEU A 306 -16.85 1.41 21.30
CA LEU A 306 -18.20 0.95 21.65
C LEU A 306 -19.28 1.52 20.72
N ARG A 307 -19.14 2.79 20.28
CA ARG A 307 -20.07 3.44 19.35
C ARG A 307 -20.06 2.80 17.97
N SER A 308 -18.89 2.55 17.40
CA SER A 308 -18.75 1.86 16.10
C SER A 308 -19.21 0.41 16.19
N ARG A 309 -18.98 -0.27 17.32
CA ARG A 309 -19.53 -1.62 17.57
C ARG A 309 -21.05 -1.65 17.59
N LEU A 310 -21.69 -0.66 18.22
CA LEU A 310 -23.15 -0.53 18.24
C LEU A 310 -23.71 -0.19 16.86
N LEU A 311 -23.09 0.77 16.15
CA LEU A 311 -23.48 1.14 14.78
C LEU A 311 -23.35 -0.05 13.81
N ARG A 312 -22.29 -0.86 13.92
CA ARG A 312 -22.13 -2.08 13.11
C ARG A 312 -23.18 -3.15 13.42
N ARG A 313 -23.69 -3.21 14.66
CA ARG A 313 -24.81 -4.10 15.01
C ARG A 313 -26.15 -3.58 14.47
N TRP A 314 -26.33 -2.26 14.39
CA TRP A 314 -27.55 -1.62 13.90
C TRP A 314 -27.67 -1.57 12.36
N ARG A 315 -26.54 -1.62 11.64
CA ARG A 315 -26.52 -1.73 10.16
C ARG A 315 -26.68 -3.17 9.66
N ARG A 316 -26.85 -4.15 10.55
CA ARG A 316 -27.22 -5.52 10.20
C ARG A 316 -28.73 -5.64 10.09
#